data_AF-A0A0K0DAM8-F1
#
_entry.id   AF-A0A0K0DAM8-F1
#
_cell.length_a   1.000
_cell.length_b   1.000
_cell.length_c   1.000
_cell.angle_alpha   90.00
_cell.angle_beta   90.00
_cell.angle_gamma   90.00
#
_symmetry.space_group_name_H-M   'P 1'
#
loop_
_entity.id
_entity.type
_entity.pdbx_description
1 polymer ?
#
loop_
_entity_poly.entity_id
_entity_poly.type
_entity_poly.pdbx_seq_one_letter_code
_entity_poly.pdbx_strand_id
1 'polypeptide(L)' 'MSLHTRIHPTDIVNELMRCNLLLLKDGNYFIKTWKLAYKLPLSMLRRRVVDSSRIKWTPKFDVTKLDAFKLNHYA' A
#
# COMPACT_ATOMS: atom_id res chain seq x y z
N MET A 1 0.40 -2.07 5.49
CA MET A 1 0.41 -1.33 4.21
C MET A 1 -0.21 -2.16 3.09
N SER A 2 0.40 -3.28 2.71
CA SER A 2 -0.06 -4.14 1.60
C SER A 2 -1.53 -4.61 1.71
N LEU A 3 -1.97 -5.03 2.91
CA LEU A 3 -3.38 -5.43 3.15
C LEU A 3 -4.39 -4.30 2.89
N HIS A 4 -4.03 -3.07 3.23
CA HIS A 4 -4.93 -1.91 3.11
C HIS A 4 -4.96 -1.36 1.68
N THR A 5 -3.80 -1.25 1.03
CA THR A 5 -3.69 -0.65 -0.30
C THR A 5 -3.81 -1.65 -1.44
N ARG A 6 -3.67 -2.95 -1.15
CA ARG A 6 -3.56 -4.04 -2.14
C ARG A 6 -2.40 -3.86 -3.13
N ILE A 7 -1.41 -3.05 -2.77
CA ILE A 7 -0.13 -2.92 -3.49
C ILE A 7 0.79 -4.07 -3.08
N HIS A 8 1.48 -4.68 -4.03
CA HIS A 8 2.40 -5.78 -3.77
C HIS A 8 3.52 -5.36 -2.79
N PRO A 9 3.92 -6.19 -1.81
CA PRO A 9 4.93 -5.81 -0.82
C PRO A 9 6.26 -5.34 -1.44
N THR A 10 6.70 -5.97 -2.53
CA THR A 10 7.92 -5.57 -3.24
C THR A 10 7.84 -4.15 -3.78
N ASP A 11 6.68 -3.75 -4.32
CA ASP A 11 6.50 -2.39 -4.84
C ASP A 11 6.49 -1.36 -3.71
N ILE A 12 5.89 -1.70 -2.56
CA ILE A 12 5.92 -0.87 -1.36
C ILE A 12 7.36 -0.67 -0.89
N VAL A 13 8.14 -1.74 -0.79
CA VAL A 13 9.54 -1.69 -0.35
C VAL A 13 10.37 -0.88 -1.34
N ASN A 14 10.24 -1.13 -2.64
CA ASN A 14 10.95 -0.41 -3.70
C ASN A 14 10.65 1.10 -3.65
N GLU A 15 9.38 1.48 -3.53
CA GLU A 15 9.00 2.89 -3.50
C GLU A 15 9.49 3.59 -2.22
N LEU A 16 9.44 2.92 -1.07
CA LEU A 16 9.96 3.44 0.19
C LEU A 16 11.49 3.58 0.18
N MET A 17 12.21 2.65 -0.48
CA MET A 17 13.65 2.77 -0.71
C MET A 17 13.96 3.96 -1.61
N ARG A 18 13.25 4.10 -2.74
CA ARG A 18 13.41 5.21 -3.69
C ARG A 18 13.22 6.58 -3.02
N CYS A 19 12.23 6.68 -2.13
CA CYS A 19 11.94 7.90 -1.38
C CYS A 19 12.85 8.10 -0.13
N ASN A 20 13.79 7.19 0.14
CA ASN A 20 14.62 7.19 1.36
C ASN A 20 13.78 7.23 2.66
N LEU A 21 12.63 6.56 2.64
CA LEU A 21 11.69 6.45 3.74
C LEU A 21 11.79 5.11 4.47
N LEU A 22 12.57 4.16 3.96
CA LEU A 22 12.76 2.86 4.60
C LEU A 22 13.89 2.89 5.64
N LEU A 23 13.69 2.19 6.75
CA LEU A 23 14.69 1.85 7.78
C LEU A 23 14.72 0.33 7.94
N LEU A 24 15.90 -0.24 8.08
CA LEU A 24 16.06 -1.62 8.53
C LEU A 24 16.59 -1.58 9.95
N LYS A 25 15.87 -2.18 10.90
CA LYS A 25 16.27 -2.30 12.31
C LYS A 25 15.89 -3.69 12.80
N ASP A 26 16.83 -4.40 13.42
CA ASP A 26 16.62 -5.75 13.98
C ASP A 26 15.98 -6.72 12.97
N GLY A 27 16.43 -6.68 11.71
CA GLY A 27 15.89 -7.51 10.61
C GLY A 27 14.50 -7.10 10.10
N ASN A 28 13.87 -6.07 10.69
CA ASN A 28 12.54 -5.60 10.32
C ASN A 28 12.58 -4.25 9.60
N TYR A 29 11.68 -4.07 8.63
CA TYR A 29 11.53 -2.82 7.91
C TYR A 29 10.59 -1.85 8.62
N PHE A 30 11.02 -0.60 8.79
CA PHE A 30 10.28 0.50 9.37
C PHE A 30 10.17 1.68 8.40
N ILE A 31 9.14 2.52 8.57
CA ILE A 31 8.90 3.70 7.73
C ILE A 31 9.28 4.96 8.50
N LYS A 32 10.13 5.82 7.91
CA LYS A 32 10.49 7.15 8.42
C LYS A 32 9.33 8.12 8.15
N THR A 33 8.37 8.18 9.06
CA THR A 33 7.20 9.08 8.94
C THR A 33 7.55 10.56 9.12
N TRP A 34 8.68 10.87 9.74
CA TRP A 34 9.13 12.24 10.06
C TRP A 34 9.87 12.95 8.92
N LYS A 35 10.30 12.23 7.87
CA LYS A 35 11.14 12.77 6.80
C LYS A 35 10.29 13.13 5.58
N LEU A 36 10.17 14.41 5.27
CA LEU A 36 10.02 15.03 3.93
C LEU A 36 8.86 14.62 2.98
N ALA A 37 8.19 13.49 3.18
CA ALA A 37 7.05 13.02 2.36
C ALA A 37 5.85 13.99 2.39
N TYR A 38 5.91 15.01 3.24
CA TYR A 38 4.85 15.98 3.50
C TYR A 38 5.30 17.45 3.31
N LYS A 39 6.46 17.73 2.69
CA LYS A 39 6.91 19.14 2.49
C LYS A 39 5.89 19.97 1.71
N LEU A 40 5.20 19.36 0.76
CA LEU A 40 4.01 19.92 0.13
C LEU A 40 2.80 19.07 0.53
N PRO A 41 1.82 19.62 1.25
CA PRO A 41 0.59 18.90 1.56
C PRO A 41 -0.15 18.53 0.27
N LEU A 42 -0.36 17.23 0.02
CA LEU A 42 -1.08 16.76 -1.17
C LEU A 42 -2.53 17.30 -1.24
N SER A 43 -3.10 17.69 -0.10
CA SER A 43 -4.39 18.38 0.00
C SER A 43 -4.42 19.70 -0.79
N MET A 44 -3.28 20.39 -0.92
CA MET A 44 -3.19 21.62 -1.71
C MET A 44 -3.36 21.38 -3.21
N LEU A 45 -3.07 20.17 -3.69
CA LEU A 45 -3.13 19.85 -5.12
C LEU A 45 -4.56 19.61 -5.62
N ARG A 46 -5.56 19.55 -4.73
CA ARG A 46 -7.00 19.37 -5.05
C ARG A 46 -7.28 18.27 -6.08
N ARG A 47 -6.49 17.19 -6.05
CA ARG A 47 -6.64 16.07 -6.98
C ARG A 47 -7.93 15.31 -6.69
N ARG A 48 -8.62 14.87 -7.75
CA ARG A 48 -9.76 13.97 -7.62
C ARG A 48 -9.30 12.60 -7.12
N VAL A 49 -10.08 12.00 -6.24
CA VAL A 49 -9.82 10.67 -5.67
C VAL A 49 -11.00 9.74 -5.96
N VAL A 50 -10.73 8.43 -5.92
CA VAL A 50 -11.78 7.41 -6.06
C VAL A 50 -12.52 7.28 -4.74
N ASP A 51 -13.85 7.41 -4.79
CA ASP A 51 -14.74 7.14 -3.68
C ASP A 51 -15.20 5.68 -3.74
N SER A 52 -14.75 4.88 -2.78
CA SER A 52 -15.05 3.44 -2.73
C SER A 52 -16.54 3.15 -2.53
N SER A 53 -17.29 4.04 -1.88
CA SER A 53 -18.73 3.86 -1.63
C SER A 53 -19.56 3.88 -2.91
N ARG A 54 -19.01 4.46 -3.99
CA ARG A 54 -19.66 4.59 -5.29
C ARG A 54 -19.35 3.44 -6.25
N ILE A 55 -18.47 2.51 -5.86
CA ILE A 55 -18.09 1.37 -6.68
C ILE A 55 -19.19 0.30 -6.59
N LYS A 56 -19.90 0.09 -7.69
CA LYS A 56 -20.86 -1.00 -7.84
C LYS A 56 -20.21 -2.15 -8.60
N TRP A 57 -19.47 -2.98 -7.89
CA TRP A 57 -18.77 -4.12 -8.46
C TRP A 57 -18.63 -5.26 -7.46
N THR A 58 -18.76 -6.49 -7.96
CA THR A 58 -18.52 -7.71 -7.20
C THR A 58 -17.62 -8.65 -8.01
N PRO A 59 -16.68 -9.37 -7.35
CA PRO A 59 -15.84 -10.34 -8.03
C PRO A 59 -16.69 -11.49 -8.57
N LYS A 60 -16.30 -12.01 -9.74
CA LYS A 60 -16.95 -13.18 -10.35
C LYS A 60 -16.45 -14.53 -9.77
N PHE A 61 -15.46 -14.47 -8.89
CA PHE A 61 -14.81 -15.63 -8.28
C PHE A 61 -14.96 -15.56 -6.76
N ASP A 62 -14.84 -16.73 -6.12
CA ASP A 62 -14.85 -16.83 -4.67
C ASP A 62 -13.59 -16.18 -4.09
N VAL A 63 -13.78 -15.09 -3.35
CA VAL A 63 -12.71 -14.35 -2.67
C VAL A 63 -12.22 -15.02 -1.39
N THR A 64 -12.99 -15.98 -0.84
CA THR A 64 -12.64 -16.71 0.38
C THR A 64 -11.82 -17.96 0.08
N LYS A 65 -11.85 -18.43 -1.16
CA LYS A 65 -11.07 -19.58 -1.61
C LYS A 65 -9.58 -19.27 -1.54
N LEU A 66 -8.86 -20.02 -0.71
CA LEU A 66 -7.39 -20.02 -0.70
C LEU A 66 -6.88 -20.49 -2.07
N ASP A 67 -6.27 -19.56 -2.80
CA ASP A 67 -5.56 -19.85 -4.03
C ASP A 67 -4.14 -20.29 -3.66
N ALA A 68 -3.77 -21.53 -3.99
CA ALA A 68 -2.47 -22.10 -3.62
C ALA A 68 -1.28 -21.37 -4.27
N PHE A 69 -1.52 -20.62 -5.35
CA PHE A 69 -0.49 -19.87 -6.09
C PHE A 69 -0.51 -18.37 -5.76
N LYS A 70 -1.66 -17.84 -5.32
CA LYS A 70 -1.68 -16.54 -4.64
C LYS A 70 -1.43 -16.81 -3.18
N LEU A 71 -0.16 -16.76 -2.77
CA LEU A 71 0.16 -16.52 -1.36
C LEU A 71 -0.79 -15.41 -0.89
N ASN A 72 -1.71 -15.77 0.00
CA ASN A 72 -2.50 -14.80 0.74
C ASN A 72 -1.52 -14.06 1.64
N HIS A 73 -0.74 -13.16 1.04
CA HIS A 73 0.34 -12.37 1.61
C HIS A 73 -0.23 -11.16 2.34
N TYR A 74 -1.31 -11.41 3.07
CA TYR A 74 -2.11 -10.37 3.71
C TYR A 74 -2.73 -10.86 5.03
N ALA A 75 -2.08 -11.82 5.69
CA ALA A 75 -2.26 -12.07 7.12
C ALA A 75 -1.36 -11.11 7.92
#